data_AF-A0A0F0HGB7-F1
#
_entry.id   AF-A0A0F0HGB7-F1
#
_cell.length_a   1.000
_cell.length_b   1.000
_cell.length_c   1.000
_cell.angle_alpha   90.00
_cell.angle_beta   90.00
_cell.angle_gamma   90.00
#
_symmetry.space_group_name_H-M   'P 1'
#
loop_
_entity.id
_entity.type
_entity.pdbx_description
1 polymer ?
#
loop_
_entity_poly.entity_id
_entity_poly.type
_entity_poly.pdbx_seq_one_letter_code
_entity_poly.pdbx_strand_id
1 'polypeptide(L)'
;PVLWAVMVSLAEVWRSAGVRPAAVVGHSQGEIAAAVVAGALSLEDGARVVALRSRAIAGGLAGRGGMVSLALPVEAVRERLAAWGEERISVAAVNGPSSVVVSGEPAALEELLSSCEADGVRARRVPVDYASHSAQVESIRTELLDVL
;
A
#
# COMPACT_ATOMS: atom_id res chain seq x y z
N PRO A 1 -9.41 1.45 8.90
CA PRO A 1 -10.84 1.09 9.18
C PRO A 1 -11.87 2.14 8.73
N VAL A 2 -11.72 3.42 9.11
CA VAL A 2 -12.69 4.48 8.74
C VAL A 2 -12.82 4.64 7.23
N LEU A 3 -11.72 4.71 6.48
CA LEU A 3 -11.75 4.76 5.02
C LEU A 3 -12.46 3.55 4.39
N TRP A 4 -12.27 2.34 4.95
CA TRP A 4 -12.98 1.15 4.46
C TRP A 4 -14.50 1.26 4.68
N ALA A 5 -14.93 1.73 5.85
CA ALA A 5 -16.35 1.96 6.12
C ALA A 5 -16.95 2.98 5.13
N VAL A 6 -16.24 4.09 4.89
CA VAL A 6 -16.64 5.10 3.90
C VAL A 6 -16.74 4.49 2.49
N MET A 7 -15.74 3.72 2.05
CA MET A 7 -15.75 3.10 0.73
C MET A 7 -16.92 2.12 0.55
N VAL A 8 -17.17 1.24 1.52
CA VAL A 8 -18.29 0.29 1.47
C VAL A 8 -19.64 1.02 1.52
N SER A 9 -19.79 2.02 2.39
CA SER A 9 -21.02 2.82 2.46
C SER A 9 -21.28 3.61 1.18
N LEU A 10 -20.26 4.21 0.57
CA LEU A 10 -20.42 4.90 -0.72
C LEU A 10 -20.83 3.94 -1.84
N ALA A 11 -20.34 2.70 -1.84
CA ALA A 11 -20.80 1.69 -2.78
C ALA A 11 -22.31 1.39 -2.62
N GLU A 12 -22.80 1.34 -1.38
CA GLU A 12 -24.24 1.19 -1.11
C GLU A 12 -25.07 2.43 -1.51
N VAL A 13 -24.52 3.64 -1.36
CA VAL A 13 -25.15 4.86 -1.87
C VAL A 13 -25.30 4.80 -3.40
N TRP A 14 -24.26 4.36 -4.11
CA TRP A 14 -24.36 4.19 -5.57
C TRP A 14 -25.38 3.12 -5.98
N ARG A 15 -25.45 2.01 -5.23
CA ARG A 15 -26.44 0.95 -5.46
C ARG A 15 -27.87 1.44 -5.24
N SER A 16 -28.11 2.24 -4.21
CA SER A 16 -29.44 2.80 -3.95
C SER A 16 -29.87 3.78 -5.06
N ALA A 17 -28.92 4.42 -5.73
CA ALA A 17 -29.13 5.21 -6.94
C ALA A 17 -29.24 4.38 -8.24
N GLY A 18 -29.28 3.05 -8.15
CA GLY A 18 -29.45 2.14 -9.30
C GLY A 18 -28.16 1.76 -10.02
N VAL A 19 -26.99 2.22 -9.57
CA VAL A 19 -25.70 1.87 -10.17
C VAL A 19 -25.27 0.48 -9.70
N ARG A 20 -25.07 -0.45 -10.64
CA ARG A 20 -24.59 -1.81 -10.36
C ARG A 20 -23.21 -2.00 -11.00
N PRO A 21 -22.14 -2.20 -10.21
CA PRO A 21 -20.80 -2.38 -10.77
C PRO A 21 -20.72 -3.72 -11.52
N ALA A 22 -20.26 -3.69 -12.76
CA ALA A 22 -19.93 -4.90 -13.52
C ALA A 22 -18.56 -5.49 -13.10
N ALA A 23 -17.68 -4.65 -12.55
CA ALA A 23 -16.38 -5.01 -12.01
C ALA A 23 -15.98 -4.03 -10.90
N VAL A 24 -15.04 -4.44 -10.05
CA VAL A 24 -14.42 -3.63 -9.00
C VAL A 24 -12.91 -3.82 -9.01
N VAL A 25 -12.17 -2.78 -8.65
CA VAL A 25 -10.72 -2.83 -8.45
C VAL A 25 -10.41 -2.05 -7.18
N GLY A 26 -9.60 -2.65 -6.31
CA GLY A 26 -9.07 -1.98 -5.12
C GLY A 26 -7.58 -1.74 -5.28
N HIS A 27 -7.05 -0.71 -4.59
CA HIS A 27 -5.62 -0.48 -4.50
C HIS A 27 -5.17 -0.74 -3.06
N SER A 28 -4.27 -1.70 -2.86
CA SER A 28 -3.77 -2.08 -1.53
C SER A 28 -4.94 -2.37 -0.58
N GLN A 29 -5.05 -1.67 0.57
CA GLN A 29 -6.16 -1.86 1.52
C GLN A 29 -7.55 -1.63 0.91
N GLY A 30 -7.65 -0.92 -0.22
CA GLY A 30 -8.90 -0.74 -0.95
C GLY A 30 -9.47 -2.06 -1.50
N GLU A 31 -8.63 -3.09 -1.70
CA GLU A 31 -9.08 -4.42 -2.11
C GLU A 31 -10.02 -5.06 -1.08
N ILE A 32 -9.87 -4.74 0.21
CA ILE A 32 -10.77 -5.24 1.25
C ILE A 32 -12.19 -4.70 1.03
N ALA A 33 -12.33 -3.41 0.66
CA ALA A 33 -13.63 -2.85 0.34
C ALA A 33 -14.16 -3.38 -0.99
N ALA A 34 -13.31 -3.50 -2.01
CA ALA A 34 -13.69 -4.08 -3.30
C ALA A 34 -14.20 -5.52 -3.14
N ALA A 35 -13.54 -6.36 -2.34
CA ALA A 35 -13.95 -7.72 -2.06
C ALA A 35 -15.32 -7.78 -1.38
N VAL A 36 -15.61 -6.89 -0.42
CA VAL A 36 -16.93 -6.78 0.21
C VAL A 36 -17.99 -6.35 -0.81
N VAL A 37 -17.70 -5.32 -1.62
CA VAL A 37 -18.62 -4.84 -2.65
C VAL A 37 -18.89 -5.91 -3.71
N ALA A 38 -17.88 -6.71 -4.09
CA ALA A 38 -18.04 -7.84 -5.00
C ALA A 38 -18.80 -9.03 -4.38
N GLY A 39 -18.99 -9.06 -3.06
CA GLY A 39 -19.58 -10.19 -2.34
C GLY A 39 -18.60 -11.34 -2.08
N ALA A 40 -17.29 -11.14 -2.30
CA ALA A 40 -16.26 -12.14 -2.02
C ALA A 40 -15.94 -12.24 -0.51
N LEU A 41 -16.17 -11.16 0.24
CA LEU A 41 -16.14 -11.14 1.70
C LEU A 41 -17.48 -10.65 2.25
N SER A 42 -17.90 -11.21 3.38
CA SER A 42 -19.01 -10.62 4.14
C SER A 42 -18.61 -9.24 4.69
N LEU A 43 -19.59 -8.42 5.06
CA LEU A 43 -19.33 -7.13 5.70
C LEU A 43 -18.53 -7.31 7.01
N GLU A 44 -18.84 -8.36 7.77
CA GLU A 44 -18.17 -8.69 9.03
C GLU A 44 -16.72 -9.12 8.80
N ASP A 45 -16.47 -10.01 7.82
CA ASP A 45 -15.11 -10.44 7.50
C ASP A 45 -14.26 -9.29 6.97
N GLY A 46 -14.83 -8.44 6.10
CA GLY A 46 -14.17 -7.23 5.62
C GLY A 46 -13.79 -6.28 6.76
N ALA A 47 -14.71 -6.10 7.73
CA ALA A 47 -14.45 -5.30 8.93
C ALA A 47 -13.34 -5.91 9.79
N ARG A 48 -13.36 -7.23 9.98
CA ARG A 48 -12.33 -7.98 10.72
C ARG A 48 -10.96 -7.83 10.05
N VAL A 49 -10.87 -8.06 8.75
CA VAL A 49 -9.62 -7.92 7.97
C VAL A 49 -9.04 -6.51 8.11
N VAL A 50 -9.84 -5.46 7.85
CA VAL A 50 -9.32 -4.09 7.91
C VAL A 50 -8.92 -3.69 9.33
N ALA A 51 -9.68 -4.10 10.35
CA ALA A 51 -9.40 -3.74 11.74
C ALA A 51 -8.15 -4.43 12.27
N LEU A 52 -8.08 -5.75 12.13
CA LEU A 52 -6.99 -6.56 12.67
C LEU A 52 -5.67 -6.29 11.93
N ARG A 53 -5.71 -6.16 10.60
CA ARG A 53 -4.54 -5.76 9.82
C ARG A 53 -4.02 -4.38 10.23
N SER A 54 -4.91 -3.40 10.42
CA SER A 54 -4.50 -2.06 10.85
C SER A 54 -3.84 -2.08 12.24
N ARG A 55 -4.33 -2.93 13.14
CA ARG A 55 -3.76 -3.09 14.49
C ARG A 55 -2.37 -3.73 14.45
N ALA A 56 -2.19 -4.81 13.68
CA ALA A 56 -0.89 -5.46 13.51
C ALA A 56 0.14 -4.48 12.91
N ILE A 57 -0.25 -3.69 11.91
CA ILE A 57 0.61 -2.64 11.34
C ILE A 57 0.98 -1.59 12.39
N ALA A 58 0.00 -1.09 13.15
CA ALA A 58 0.25 -0.07 14.17
C ALA A 58 1.16 -0.57 15.29
N GLY A 59 1.02 -1.83 15.72
CA GLY A 59 1.84 -2.42 16.78
C GLY A 59 3.22 -2.89 16.33
N GLY A 60 3.33 -3.38 15.09
CA GLY A 60 4.52 -4.07 14.60
C GLY A 60 5.40 -3.27 13.64
N LEU A 61 4.83 -2.33 12.87
CA LEU A 61 5.53 -1.70 11.73
C LEU A 61 5.64 -0.18 11.81
N ALA A 62 4.73 0.50 12.52
CA ALA A 62 4.71 1.96 12.61
C ALA A 62 6.06 2.52 13.12
N GLY A 63 6.56 3.55 12.44
CA GLY A 63 7.84 4.20 12.70
C GLY A 63 9.08 3.45 12.19
N ARG A 64 8.94 2.27 11.57
CA ARG A 64 10.09 1.42 11.16
C ARG A 64 10.44 1.51 9.67
N GLY A 65 9.61 2.19 8.88
CA GLY A 65 9.78 2.27 7.44
C GLY A 65 9.17 3.52 6.85
N GLY A 66 9.15 3.58 5.52
CA GLY A 66 8.49 4.67 4.81
C GLY A 66 8.20 4.30 3.36
N MET A 67 7.70 5.29 2.62
CA MET A 67 7.43 5.14 1.19
C MET A 67 7.75 6.42 0.42
N VAL A 68 8.21 6.26 -0.81
CA VAL A 68 8.55 7.37 -1.73
C VAL A 68 7.88 7.13 -3.08
N SER A 69 7.23 8.17 -3.59
CA SER A 69 6.71 8.20 -4.96
C SER A 69 7.76 8.76 -5.90
N LEU A 70 8.00 8.07 -7.01
CA LEU A 70 8.96 8.39 -8.06
C LEU A 70 8.24 8.65 -9.38
N ALA A 71 8.59 9.74 -10.07
CA ALA A 71 8.08 10.06 -11.39
C ALA A 71 8.88 9.35 -12.50
N LEU A 72 8.97 8.02 -12.44
CA LEU A 72 9.75 7.18 -13.36
C LEU A 72 8.97 5.91 -13.77
N PRO A 73 9.29 5.30 -14.93
CA PRO A 73 8.87 3.95 -15.26
C PRO A 73 9.45 2.90 -14.30
N VAL A 74 8.77 1.77 -14.13
CA VAL A 74 9.16 0.74 -13.16
C VAL A 74 10.51 0.11 -13.48
N GLU A 75 10.87 0.00 -14.75
CA GLU A 75 12.16 -0.54 -15.20
C GLU A 75 13.30 0.34 -14.70
N ALA A 76 13.21 1.67 -14.90
CA ALA A 76 14.19 2.63 -14.42
C ALA A 76 14.25 2.67 -12.87
N VAL A 77 13.12 2.47 -12.19
CA VAL A 77 13.09 2.34 -10.73
C VAL A 77 13.84 1.09 -10.30
N ARG A 78 13.59 -0.07 -10.92
CA ARG A 78 14.27 -1.34 -10.57
C ARG A 78 15.78 -1.25 -10.77
N GLU A 79 16.23 -0.66 -11.88
CA GLU A 79 17.66 -0.42 -12.13
C GLU A 79 18.28 0.43 -11.03
N ARG A 80 17.59 1.52 -10.62
CA ARG A 80 18.03 2.36 -9.52
C ARG A 80 18.09 1.60 -8.19
N LEU A 81 17.07 0.79 -7.89
CA LEU A 81 16.98 0.05 -6.62
C LEU A 81 18.03 -1.06 -6.46
N ALA A 82 18.70 -1.47 -7.55
CA ALA A 82 19.71 -2.53 -7.51
C ALA A 82 20.84 -2.27 -6.50
N ALA A 83 21.14 -1.00 -6.18
CA ALA A 83 22.15 -0.63 -5.19
C ALA A 83 21.77 -0.98 -3.74
N TRP A 84 20.48 -1.10 -3.42
CA TRP A 84 19.99 -1.40 -2.07
C TRP A 84 19.54 -2.85 -1.90
N GLY A 85 19.13 -3.51 -2.98
CA GLY A 85 18.49 -4.82 -2.96
C GLY A 85 17.04 -4.75 -2.44
N GLU A 86 16.24 -5.78 -2.79
CA GLU A 86 14.80 -5.81 -2.51
C GLU A 86 14.46 -5.85 -1.00
N GLU A 87 15.40 -6.30 -0.17
CA GLU A 87 15.22 -6.36 1.29
C GLU A 87 15.18 -4.97 1.94
N ARG A 88 15.97 -4.02 1.41
CA ARG A 88 16.08 -2.66 1.99
C ARG A 88 15.08 -1.69 1.36
N ILE A 89 14.88 -1.78 0.04
CA ILE A 89 13.86 -1.02 -0.70
C ILE A 89 13.28 -1.90 -1.81
N SER A 90 11.95 -1.99 -1.85
CA SER A 90 11.23 -2.68 -2.92
C SER A 90 10.27 -1.73 -3.65
N VAL A 91 9.87 -2.13 -4.87
CA VAL A 91 8.73 -1.52 -5.54
C VAL A 91 7.45 -1.94 -4.81
N ALA A 92 6.71 -0.97 -4.29
CA ALA A 92 5.48 -1.18 -3.55
C ALA A 92 4.23 -1.09 -4.42
N ALA A 93 4.23 -0.20 -5.42
CA ALA A 93 3.13 -0.05 -6.36
C ALA A 93 3.58 0.55 -7.69
N VAL A 94 3.01 0.06 -8.79
CA VAL A 94 3.11 0.68 -10.12
C VAL A 94 1.75 1.28 -10.43
N ASN A 95 1.60 2.59 -10.22
CA ASN A 95 0.33 3.30 -10.39
C ASN A 95 0.12 3.80 -11.83
N GLY A 96 1.17 3.80 -12.64
CA GLY A 96 1.09 4.16 -14.06
C GLY A 96 2.47 4.16 -14.73
N PRO A 97 2.53 4.52 -16.02
CA PRO A 97 3.76 4.44 -16.82
C PRO A 97 4.94 5.27 -16.30
N SER A 98 4.66 6.29 -15.49
CA SER A 98 5.68 7.16 -14.88
C SER A 98 5.34 7.49 -13.42
N SER A 99 4.66 6.57 -12.72
CA SER A 99 4.25 6.76 -11.33
C SER A 99 4.43 5.46 -10.57
N VAL A 100 5.54 5.37 -9.83
CA VAL A 100 5.91 4.21 -9.04
C VAL A 100 6.05 4.65 -7.59
N VAL A 101 5.63 3.80 -6.66
CA VAL A 101 5.89 3.96 -5.24
C VAL A 101 6.84 2.86 -4.82
N VAL A 102 7.88 3.23 -4.08
CA VAL A 102 8.79 2.31 -3.42
C VAL A 102 8.61 2.40 -1.91
N SER A 103 8.97 1.34 -1.20
CA SER A 103 8.89 1.29 0.25
C SER A 103 10.10 0.57 0.82
N GLY A 104 10.50 0.92 2.04
CA GLY A 104 11.70 0.34 2.63
C GLY A 104 12.17 1.01 3.90
N GLU A 105 13.43 0.78 4.21
CA GLU A 105 14.12 1.35 5.38
C GLU A 105 14.23 2.88 5.27
N PRO A 106 14.04 3.63 6.38
CA PRO A 106 14.11 5.09 6.35
C PRO A 106 15.44 5.64 5.82
N ALA A 107 16.56 5.04 6.21
CA ALA A 107 17.89 5.45 5.75
C ALA A 107 18.09 5.22 4.25
N ALA A 108 17.68 4.06 3.75
CA ALA A 108 17.78 3.74 2.33
C ALA A 108 16.89 4.67 1.49
N LEU A 109 15.68 5.00 1.99
CA LEU A 109 14.80 5.96 1.33
C LEU A 109 15.36 7.39 1.31
N GLU A 110 16.14 7.80 2.32
CA GLU A 110 16.85 9.09 2.31
C GLU A 110 17.95 9.13 1.25
N GLU A 111 18.74 8.06 1.16
CA GLU A 111 19.78 7.90 0.15
C GLU A 111 19.17 7.93 -1.26
N LEU A 112 18.04 7.25 -1.46
CA LEU A 112 17.29 7.26 -2.70
C LEU A 112 16.79 8.67 -3.05
N LEU A 113 16.20 9.40 -2.10
CA LEU A 113 15.73 10.77 -2.32
C LEU A 113 16.88 11.69 -2.74
N SER A 114 18.02 11.60 -2.05
CA SER A 114 19.22 12.38 -2.37
C SER A 114 19.76 12.03 -3.77
N SER A 115 19.77 10.75 -4.12
CA SER A 115 20.15 10.28 -5.46
C SER A 115 19.20 10.78 -6.54
N CYS A 116 17.89 10.79 -6.28
CA CYS A 116 16.90 11.33 -7.21
C CYS A 116 17.06 12.85 -7.40
N GLU A 117 17.33 13.58 -6.33
CA GLU A 117 17.57 15.03 -6.40
C GLU A 117 18.80 15.36 -7.25
N ALA A 118 19.91 14.63 -7.05
CA ALA A 118 21.13 14.78 -7.84
C ALA A 118 20.91 14.55 -9.35
N ASP A 119 20.03 13.62 -9.70
CA ASP A 119 19.69 13.27 -11.09
C ASP A 119 18.52 14.08 -11.67
N GLY A 120 17.95 15.03 -10.91
CA GLY A 120 16.78 15.81 -11.32
C GLY A 120 15.48 15.00 -11.42
N VAL A 121 15.42 13.82 -10.80
CA VAL A 121 14.23 12.97 -10.76
C VAL A 121 13.27 13.46 -9.68
N ARG A 122 12.01 13.72 -10.05
CA ARG A 122 10.97 14.06 -9.05
C ARG A 122 10.66 12.87 -8.16
N ALA A 123 10.98 13.01 -6.88
CA ALA A 123 10.68 12.06 -5.83
C ALA A 123 9.96 12.76 -4.65
N ARG A 124 8.96 12.11 -4.06
CA ARG A 124 8.18 12.69 -2.95
C ARG A 124 7.89 11.64 -1.88
N ARG A 125 8.15 11.96 -0.61
CA ARG A 125 7.69 11.15 0.52
C ARG A 125 6.16 11.01 0.51
N VAL A 126 5.69 9.80 0.74
CA VAL A 126 4.28 9.52 1.04
C VAL A 126 4.12 9.67 2.56
N PRO A 127 3.05 10.33 3.06
CA PRO A 127 2.83 10.52 4.50
C PRO A 127 2.38 9.20 5.15
N VAL A 128 3.34 8.30 5.33
CA VAL A 128 3.19 6.98 5.95
C VAL A 128 4.51 6.61 6.62
N ASP A 129 4.42 6.00 7.79
CA ASP A 129 5.54 5.71 8.70
C ASP A 129 5.91 4.22 8.76
N TYR A 130 5.45 3.44 7.78
CA TYR A 130 5.80 2.03 7.63
C TYR A 130 5.96 1.69 6.14
N ALA A 131 6.79 0.69 5.83
CA ALA A 131 7.02 0.23 4.47
C ALA A 131 5.99 -0.85 4.09
N SER A 132 4.86 -0.45 3.50
CA SER A 132 3.90 -1.42 2.96
C SER A 132 4.42 -2.07 1.66
N HIS A 133 4.05 -3.33 1.41
CA HIS A 133 4.45 -4.09 0.20
C HIS A 133 5.97 -4.26 0.04
N SER A 134 6.67 -4.52 1.14
CA SER A 134 8.10 -4.85 1.18
C SER A 134 8.38 -5.98 2.17
N ALA A 135 9.63 -6.46 2.19
CA ALA A 135 10.09 -7.46 3.15
C ALA A 135 9.79 -7.09 4.63
N GLN A 136 9.68 -5.80 4.96
CA GLN A 136 9.37 -5.37 6.33
C GLN A 136 8.00 -5.86 6.82
N VAL A 137 7.02 -6.09 5.93
CA VAL A 137 5.70 -6.57 6.35
C VAL A 137 5.73 -8.04 6.82
N GLU A 138 6.78 -8.79 6.51
CA GLU A 138 6.94 -10.18 6.93
C GLU A 138 6.97 -10.32 8.46
N SER A 139 7.43 -9.29 9.17
CA SER A 139 7.51 -9.34 10.65
C SER A 139 6.15 -9.46 11.34
N ILE A 140 5.06 -9.13 10.64
CA ILE A 140 3.69 -9.28 11.16
C ILE A 140 2.92 -10.43 10.48
N ARG A 141 3.56 -11.23 9.62
CA ARG A 141 2.89 -12.30 8.87
C ARG A 141 2.22 -13.32 9.78
N THR A 142 2.96 -13.84 10.76
CA THR A 142 2.42 -14.85 11.69
C THR A 142 1.24 -14.29 12.49
N GLU A 143 1.37 -13.09 13.06
CA GLU A 143 0.27 -12.44 13.77
C GLU A 143 -0.97 -12.29 12.87
N LEU A 144 -0.80 -11.87 11.62
CA LEU A 144 -1.91 -11.73 10.67
C LEU A 144 -2.61 -13.07 10.38
N LEU A 145 -1.86 -14.16 10.21
CA LEU A 145 -2.41 -15.49 9.95
C LEU A 145 -3.14 -16.07 11.18
N ASP A 146 -2.71 -15.73 12.39
CA ASP A 146 -3.34 -16.20 13.61
C ASP A 146 -4.67 -15.47 13.90
N VAL A 147 -4.76 -14.19 13.53
CA VAL A 147 -5.93 -13.35 13.86
C VAL A 147 -7.00 -13.29 12.77
N LEU A 148 -6.73 -13.73 11.54
CA LEU A 148 -7.65 -13.73 10.40
C LEU A 148 -8.17 -15.15 10.11
#